data_AF-A0A7C4ZWL7-F1
#
_entry.id   AF-A0A7C4ZWL7-F1
#
_cell.length_a   1.000
_cell.length_b   1.000
_cell.length_c   1.000
_cell.angle_alpha   90.00
_cell.angle_beta   90.00
_cell.angle_gamma   90.00
#
_symmetry.space_group_name_H-M   'P 1'
#
loop_
_entity.id
_entity.type
_entity.pdbx_description
1 polymer ?
#
loop_
_entity_poly.entity_id
_entity_poly.type
_entity_poly.pdbx_seq_one_letter_code
_entity_poly.pdbx_strand_id
1 'polypeptide(L)'
;MQCKYCHKEVYIAHICPYCKEFYCMEHRDPKSHNCQVYQQMGLGVGIPTTPTQVKKPQAKEELAESRLYSPKILNFQKNLFTCTFTLVLIEEILRLISYLRYSPYIEPNIYVALLSQFITPYIASPIFFLTICIILFATKKLSERIKPKSEFSTLAAIAVPISVYVAIIIIYAYSIANWLLIIAP
;
A
#
# COMPACT_ATOMS: atom_id res chain seq x y z
N MET A 1 -11.86 38.52 7.62
CA MET A 1 -10.92 38.86 8.72
C MET A 1 -9.65 39.43 8.10
N GLN A 2 -8.98 40.39 8.76
CA GLN A 2 -7.91 41.18 8.15
C GLN A 2 -6.58 40.97 8.91
N CYS A 3 -5.47 40.87 8.17
CA CYS A 3 -4.14 40.78 8.76
C CYS A 3 -3.78 42.07 9.48
N LYS A 4 -3.40 41.99 10.76
CA LYS A 4 -3.01 43.16 11.58
C LYS A 4 -1.78 43.90 11.04
N TYR A 5 -0.90 43.21 10.31
CA TYR A 5 0.34 43.78 9.78
C TYR A 5 0.17 44.40 8.40
N CYS A 6 -0.30 43.63 7.41
CA CYS A 6 -0.38 44.08 6.02
C CYS A 6 -1.78 44.51 5.58
N HIS A 7 -2.78 44.46 6.46
CA HIS A 7 -4.16 44.87 6.19
C HIS A 7 -4.83 44.14 5.01
N LYS A 8 -4.25 43.04 4.52
CA LYS A 8 -4.88 42.17 3.52
C LYS A 8 -6.03 41.39 4.15
N GLU A 9 -7.15 41.30 3.44
CA GLU A 9 -8.23 40.38 3.80
C GLU A 9 -7.77 38.93 3.61
N VAL A 10 -8.06 38.09 4.60
CA VAL A 10 -7.72 36.67 4.57
C VAL A 10 -8.92 35.81 4.93
N TYR A 11 -9.06 34.71 4.19
CA TYR A 11 -10.07 33.68 4.44
C TYR A 11 -9.70 32.75 5.60
N ILE A 12 -8.40 32.58 5.87
CA ILE A 12 -7.87 31.80 6.99
C ILE A 12 -6.84 32.69 7.71
N ALA A 13 -7.09 33.00 8.97
CA ALA A 13 -6.18 33.79 9.78
C ALA A 13 -5.40 32.90 10.76
N HIS A 14 -4.13 33.22 10.93
CA HIS A 14 -3.27 32.59 11.93
C HIS A 14 -3.18 33.50 13.16
N ILE A 15 -3.45 32.94 14.34
CA ILE A 15 -3.31 33.66 15.61
C ILE A 15 -1.88 33.50 16.10
N CYS A 16 -1.17 34.61 16.31
CA CYS A 16 0.16 34.56 16.89
C CYS A 16 0.08 34.07 18.35
N PRO A 17 0.89 33.07 18.77
CA PRO A 17 0.81 32.54 20.13
C PRO A 17 1.25 33.54 21.19
N TYR A 18 2.02 34.58 20.82
CA TYR A 18 2.58 35.59 21.72
C TYR A 18 1.67 36.82 21.86
N CYS A 19 1.38 37.53 20.77
CA CYS A 19 0.54 38.75 20.81
C CYS A 19 -0.96 38.50 20.64
N LYS A 20 -1.38 37.26 20.32
CA LYS A 20 -2.79 36.86 20.12
C LYS A 20 -3.54 37.60 19.02
N GLU A 21 -2.82 38.29 18.14
CA GLU A 21 -3.37 39.00 16.98
C GLU A 21 -3.44 38.09 15.73
N PHE A 22 -4.27 38.49 14.75
CA PHE A 22 -4.52 37.75 13.52
C PHE A 22 -3.60 38.18 12.37
N TYR A 23 -2.99 37.21 11.69
CA TYR A 23 -2.06 37.43 10.58
C TYR A 23 -2.34 36.52 9.39
N CYS A 24 -1.92 36.96 8.20
CA CYS A 24 -1.93 36.13 6.99
C CYS A 24 -0.78 35.11 6.99
N MET A 25 -0.79 34.19 6.02
CA MET A 25 0.27 33.18 5.83
C MET A 25 1.69 33.77 5.79
N GLU A 26 1.87 34.93 5.15
CA GLU A 26 3.17 35.61 5.01
C GLU A 26 3.66 36.21 6.34
N HIS A 27 2.73 36.58 7.23
CA HIS A 27 3.02 37.30 8.47
C HIS A 27 2.76 36.46 9.73
N ARG A 28 2.61 35.13 9.57
CA ARG A 28 2.27 34.22 10.69
C ARG A 28 3.40 34.11 11.72
N ASP A 29 4.65 34.21 11.28
CA ASP A 29 5.81 34.01 12.15
C ASP A 29 6.06 35.26 13.00
N PRO A 30 6.42 35.13 14.29
CA PRO A 30 6.65 36.28 15.18
C PRO A 30 7.69 37.28 14.65
N LYS A 31 8.68 36.79 13.91
CA LYS A 31 9.70 37.62 13.26
C LYS A 31 9.16 38.38 12.04
N SER A 32 8.20 37.80 11.31
CA SER A 32 7.66 38.37 10.07
C SER A 32 6.73 39.57 10.30
N HIS A 33 6.02 39.63 11.43
CA HIS A 33 5.20 40.77 11.81
C HIS A 33 5.80 41.64 12.93
N ASN A 34 7.10 41.47 13.23
CA ASN A 34 7.80 42.18 14.30
C ASN A 34 7.05 42.14 15.64
N CYS A 35 6.74 40.93 16.12
CA CYS A 35 6.02 40.74 17.37
C CYS A 35 6.76 41.36 18.56
N GLN A 36 6.18 42.40 19.16
CA GLN A 36 6.77 43.10 20.31
C GLN A 36 6.94 42.18 21.52
N VAL A 37 5.95 41.33 21.80
CA VAL A 37 5.99 40.36 22.91
C VAL A 37 7.14 39.36 22.73
N TYR A 38 7.34 38.87 21.51
CA TYR A 38 8.43 37.95 21.18
C TYR A 38 9.81 38.60 21.34
N GLN A 39 9.94 39.89 21.00
CA GLN A 39 11.19 40.64 21.17
C GLN A 39 11.49 40.91 22.65
N GLN A 40 10.47 41.27 23.44
CA GLN A 40 10.60 41.49 24.88
C GLN A 40 11.02 40.24 25.66
N MET A 41 10.68 39.05 25.16
CA MET A 41 11.10 37.76 25.72
C MET A 41 12.58 37.41 25.45
N GLY A 42 13.37 38.32 24.86
CA GLY A 42 14.80 38.10 24.61
C GLY A 42 15.11 37.14 23.46
N LEU A 43 14.09 36.67 22.73
CA LEU A 43 14.21 35.75 21.58
C LEU A 43 14.45 36.49 20.25
N GLY A 44 14.62 37.82 20.32
CA GLY A 44 14.63 38.75 19.19
C GLY A 44 15.91 39.59 19.04
N VAL A 45 17.06 39.15 19.55
CA VAL A 45 18.32 39.87 19.30
C VAL A 45 18.93 39.36 17.99
N GLY A 46 19.01 40.25 17.00
CA GLY A 46 19.44 39.98 15.64
C GLY A 46 20.95 39.72 15.53
N ILE A 47 21.29 38.61 14.87
CA ILE A 47 22.54 38.49 14.12
C ILE A 47 22.13 38.65 12.65
N PRO A 48 22.77 39.53 11.87
CA PRO A 48 22.58 39.59 10.43
C PRO A 48 23.24 38.36 9.79
N THR A 49 22.55 37.22 9.83
CA THR A 49 22.94 36.05 9.03
C THR A 49 22.24 36.16 7.68
N THR A 50 23.04 36.38 6.66
CA THR A 50 22.98 35.78 5.30
C THR A 50 21.87 34.74 5.09
N PRO A 51 21.31 34.63 3.87
CA PRO A 51 20.18 33.75 3.55
C PRO A 51 20.58 32.29 3.68
N THR A 52 20.58 31.80 4.92
CA THR A 52 20.69 30.40 5.24
C THR A 52 19.28 29.88 5.12
N GLN A 53 19.01 29.24 3.99
CA GLN A 53 17.79 28.47 3.82
C GLN A 53 17.62 27.57 5.04
N VAL A 54 16.59 27.87 5.84
CA VAL A 54 16.12 26.98 6.89
C VAL A 54 15.63 25.73 6.19
N LYS A 55 16.54 24.76 6.04
CA LYS A 55 16.23 23.41 5.63
C LYS A 55 15.24 22.90 6.67
N LYS A 56 13.99 22.80 6.25
CA LYS A 56 12.88 22.13 6.94
C LYS A 56 13.42 20.90 7.69
N PRO A 57 13.02 20.61 8.93
CA PRO A 57 13.47 19.43 9.65
C PRO A 57 12.86 18.16 9.02
N GLN A 58 13.27 17.82 7.80
CA GLN A 58 12.88 16.63 7.04
C GLN A 58 13.63 15.38 7.52
N ALA A 59 14.78 15.56 8.18
CA ALA A 59 15.65 14.45 8.55
C ALA A 59 15.09 13.53 9.67
N LYS A 60 14.12 13.99 10.48
CA LYS A 60 13.50 13.15 11.52
C LYS A 60 12.27 12.39 11.03
N GLU A 61 11.57 12.92 10.03
CA GLU A 61 10.39 12.28 9.42
C GLU A 61 10.82 11.19 8.41
N GLU A 62 11.85 11.44 7.60
CA GLU A 62 12.44 10.44 6.69
C GLU A 62 13.04 9.22 7.44
N LEU A 63 13.55 9.43 8.67
CA LEU A 63 14.12 8.34 9.47
C LEU A 63 13.04 7.44 10.09
N ALA A 64 11.84 7.97 10.33
CA ALA A 64 10.69 7.17 10.77
C ALA A 64 10.02 6.46 9.58
N GLU A 65 9.91 7.13 8.44
CA GLU A 65 9.32 6.60 7.22
C GLU A 65 10.18 5.47 6.61
N SER A 66 11.51 5.57 6.71
CA SER A 66 12.44 4.50 6.28
C SER A 66 12.49 3.29 7.22
N ARG A 67 12.10 3.42 8.50
CA ARG A 67 12.04 2.29 9.44
C ARG A 67 10.79 1.43 9.27
N LEU A 68 9.69 2.00 8.76
CA LEU A 68 8.46 1.24 8.52
C LEU A 68 8.60 0.29 7.32
N TYR A 69 9.41 0.65 6.32
CA TYR A 69 9.72 -0.19 5.17
C TYR A 69 10.95 -1.07 5.44
N SER A 70 10.81 -1.99 6.40
CA SER A 70 11.88 -2.92 6.75
C SER A 70 12.20 -3.84 5.56
N PRO A 71 13.49 -4.09 5.24
CA PRO A 71 13.87 -5.05 4.20
C PRO A 71 13.28 -6.45 4.46
N LYS A 72 12.99 -6.78 5.73
CA LYS A 72 12.31 -8.03 6.11
C LYS A 72 10.89 -8.13 5.55
N ILE A 73 10.13 -7.03 5.57
CA ILE A 73 8.74 -6.99 5.08
C ILE A 73 8.72 -7.12 3.56
N LEU A 74 9.64 -6.43 2.87
CA LEU A 74 9.76 -6.56 1.42
C LEU A 74 10.14 -7.99 1.00
N ASN A 75 11.07 -8.62 1.74
CA ASN A 75 11.45 -10.00 1.46
C ASN A 75 10.31 -10.98 1.76
N PHE A 76 9.53 -10.73 2.82
CA PHE A 76 8.33 -11.49 3.13
C PHE A 76 7.28 -11.40 2.01
N GLN A 77 6.99 -10.19 1.52
CA GLN A 77 6.06 -10.01 0.40
C GLN A 77 6.54 -10.70 -0.88
N LYS A 78 7.84 -10.64 -1.19
CA LYS A 78 8.41 -11.37 -2.34
C LYS A 78 8.24 -12.88 -2.18
N ASN A 79 8.54 -13.42 -1.00
CA ASN A 79 8.37 -14.85 -0.73
C ASN A 79 6.90 -15.26 -0.80
N LEU A 80 5.98 -14.43 -0.28
CA LEU A 80 4.54 -14.69 -0.33
C LEU A 80 4.03 -14.68 -1.78
N PHE A 81 4.46 -13.71 -2.58
CA PHE A 81 4.16 -13.66 -4.01
C PHE A 81 4.66 -14.92 -4.73
N THR A 82 5.92 -15.31 -4.52
CA THR A 82 6.50 -16.51 -5.14
C THR A 82 5.72 -17.75 -4.74
N CYS A 83 5.41 -17.93 -3.46
CA CYS A 83 4.61 -19.05 -2.97
C CYS A 83 3.22 -19.10 -3.62
N THR A 84 2.53 -17.96 -3.66
CA THR A 84 1.20 -17.84 -4.28
C THR A 84 1.27 -18.20 -5.78
N PHE A 85 2.25 -17.66 -6.50
CA PHE A 85 2.43 -17.93 -7.92
C PHE A 85 2.75 -19.41 -8.19
N THR A 86 3.61 -20.03 -7.37
CA THR A 86 3.91 -21.46 -7.47
C THR A 86 2.67 -22.32 -7.23
N LEU A 87 1.81 -21.99 -6.27
CA LEU A 87 0.54 -22.73 -6.05
C LEU A 87 -0.38 -22.66 -7.26
N VAL A 88 -0.52 -21.47 -7.87
CA VAL A 88 -1.31 -21.30 -9.08
C VAL A 88 -0.74 -22.16 -10.23
N LEU A 89 0.59 -22.24 -10.39
CA LEU A 89 1.21 -23.10 -11.39
C LEU A 89 1.03 -24.60 -11.10
N ILE A 90 1.12 -25.01 -9.83
CA ILE A 90 0.91 -26.41 -9.44
C ILE A 90 -0.53 -26.84 -9.79
N GLU A 91 -1.52 -26.00 -9.50
CA GLU A 91 -2.92 -26.29 -9.83
C GLU A 91 -3.12 -26.48 -11.34
N GLU A 92 -2.54 -25.59 -12.16
CA GLU A 92 -2.59 -25.71 -13.63
C GLU A 92 -1.90 -26.99 -14.15
N ILE A 93 -0.76 -27.37 -13.57
CA ILE A 93 -0.07 -28.62 -13.93
C ILE A 93 -0.91 -29.83 -13.53
N LEU A 94 -1.46 -29.86 -12.31
CA LEU A 94 -2.34 -30.95 -11.87
C LEU A 94 -3.56 -31.09 -12.77
N ARG A 95 -4.13 -29.97 -13.21
CA ARG A 95 -5.24 -29.94 -14.17
C ARG A 95 -4.83 -30.54 -15.52
N LEU A 96 -3.67 -30.16 -16.06
CA LEU A 96 -3.15 -30.72 -17.31
C LEU A 96 -2.91 -32.23 -17.18
N ILE A 97 -2.34 -32.68 -16.07
CA ILE A 97 -2.14 -34.11 -15.77
C ILE A 97 -3.50 -34.83 -15.72
N SER A 98 -4.51 -34.24 -15.08
CA SER A 98 -5.85 -34.84 -15.04
C SER A 98 -6.45 -34.97 -16.43
N TYR A 99 -6.32 -33.97 -17.30
CA TYR A 99 -6.81 -34.05 -18.68
C TYR A 99 -6.08 -35.12 -19.51
N LEU A 100 -4.78 -35.29 -19.30
CA LEU A 100 -3.99 -36.31 -19.98
C LEU A 100 -4.32 -37.73 -19.47
N ARG A 101 -4.60 -37.87 -18.17
CA ARG A 101 -4.86 -39.16 -17.53
C ARG A 101 -6.31 -39.64 -17.70
N TYR A 102 -7.26 -38.73 -17.57
CA TYR A 102 -8.69 -38.99 -17.69
C TYR A 102 -9.18 -38.30 -18.97
N SER A 103 -9.07 -39.01 -20.10
CA SER A 103 -9.69 -38.56 -21.35
C SER A 103 -11.18 -38.29 -21.11
N PRO A 104 -11.74 -37.13 -21.50
CA PRO A 104 -13.14 -36.75 -21.23
C PRO A 104 -14.19 -37.62 -21.96
N TYR A 105 -13.77 -38.72 -22.60
CA TYR A 105 -14.61 -39.62 -23.39
C TYR A 105 -14.68 -41.05 -22.85
N ILE A 106 -13.98 -41.38 -21.76
CA ILE A 106 -13.95 -42.76 -21.24
C ILE A 106 -14.29 -42.72 -19.74
N GLU A 107 -15.52 -43.16 -19.42
CA GLU A 107 -15.98 -43.66 -18.11
C GLU A 107 -16.49 -42.67 -17.01
N PRO A 108 -17.30 -43.15 -16.03
CA PRO A 108 -18.21 -42.38 -15.16
C PRO A 108 -17.61 -41.29 -14.25
N ASN A 109 -16.29 -41.07 -14.31
CA ASN A 109 -15.62 -39.94 -13.67
C ASN A 109 -16.01 -38.57 -14.28
N ILE A 110 -16.69 -38.56 -15.43
CA ILE A 110 -17.32 -37.34 -15.98
C ILE A 110 -18.28 -36.69 -14.98
N TYR A 111 -19.03 -37.45 -14.18
CA TYR A 111 -19.97 -36.88 -13.22
C TYR A 111 -19.26 -36.26 -12.02
N VAL A 112 -18.12 -36.82 -11.59
CA VAL A 112 -17.28 -36.26 -10.53
C VAL A 112 -16.56 -35.01 -11.04
N ALA A 113 -16.06 -35.02 -12.27
CA ALA A 113 -15.46 -33.86 -12.93
C ALA A 113 -16.49 -32.74 -13.21
N LEU A 114 -17.74 -33.10 -13.54
CA LEU A 114 -18.85 -32.15 -13.68
C LEU A 114 -19.28 -31.62 -12.31
N LEU A 115 -19.36 -32.46 -11.28
CA LEU A 115 -19.65 -32.02 -9.89
C LEU A 115 -18.55 -31.11 -9.35
N SER A 116 -17.27 -31.40 -9.64
CA SER A 116 -16.17 -30.49 -9.30
C SER A 116 -16.26 -29.21 -10.14
N GLN A 117 -16.69 -29.26 -11.40
CA GLN A 117 -17.04 -28.07 -12.18
C GLN A 117 -18.27 -27.32 -11.63
N PHE A 118 -19.20 -27.95 -10.90
CA PHE A 118 -20.30 -27.25 -10.23
C PHE A 118 -19.88 -26.61 -8.90
N ILE A 119 -18.85 -27.14 -8.23
CA ILE A 119 -18.32 -26.62 -6.96
C ILE A 119 -17.19 -25.59 -7.18
N THR A 120 -16.36 -25.78 -8.22
CA THR A 120 -15.32 -24.84 -8.68
C THR A 120 -15.53 -24.37 -10.14
N PRO A 121 -16.72 -23.90 -10.58
CA PRO A 121 -16.97 -23.57 -11.99
C PRO A 121 -16.14 -22.41 -12.51
N TYR A 122 -15.72 -21.51 -11.62
CA TYR A 122 -15.22 -20.21 -12.03
C TYR A 122 -13.69 -20.11 -12.08
N ILE A 123 -12.96 -21.02 -11.43
CA ILE A 123 -11.49 -20.94 -11.35
C ILE A 123 -10.81 -21.68 -12.52
N ALA A 124 -11.55 -22.54 -13.22
CA ALA A 124 -11.02 -23.48 -14.22
C ALA A 124 -10.84 -22.92 -15.65
N SER A 125 -11.10 -21.62 -15.87
CA SER A 125 -10.88 -21.03 -17.19
C SER A 125 -9.44 -20.52 -17.32
N PRO A 126 -8.76 -20.74 -18.46
CA PRO A 126 -7.50 -20.04 -18.78
C PRO A 126 -7.62 -18.52 -18.61
N ILE A 127 -8.82 -17.97 -18.81
CA ILE A 127 -9.14 -16.56 -18.55
C ILE A 127 -8.99 -16.23 -17.06
N PHE A 128 -9.45 -17.11 -16.16
CA PHE A 128 -9.35 -16.90 -14.72
C PHE A 128 -7.89 -16.96 -14.25
N PHE A 129 -7.10 -17.92 -14.74
CA PHE A 129 -5.66 -17.95 -14.53
C PHE A 129 -4.97 -16.64 -14.97
N LEU A 130 -5.30 -16.14 -16.16
CA LEU A 130 -4.78 -14.86 -16.64
C LEU A 130 -5.23 -13.69 -15.76
N THR A 131 -6.49 -13.66 -15.29
CA THR A 131 -6.95 -12.62 -14.37
C THR A 131 -6.22 -12.65 -13.03
N ILE A 132 -6.00 -13.83 -12.46
CA ILE A 132 -5.22 -14.01 -11.22
C ILE A 132 -3.79 -13.50 -11.44
N CYS A 133 -3.15 -13.88 -12.57
CA CYS A 133 -1.82 -13.39 -12.92
C CYS A 133 -1.80 -11.86 -13.02
N ILE A 134 -2.76 -11.26 -13.73
CA ILE A 134 -2.88 -9.80 -13.86
C ILE A 134 -3.05 -9.16 -12.48
N ILE A 135 -3.89 -9.71 -11.60
CA ILE A 135 -4.09 -9.21 -10.23
C ILE A 135 -2.79 -9.28 -9.44
N LEU A 136 -2.06 -10.41 -9.48
CA LEU A 136 -0.78 -10.60 -8.79
C LEU A 136 0.29 -9.60 -9.27
N PHE A 137 0.40 -9.40 -10.59
CA PHE A 137 1.34 -8.43 -11.15
C PHE A 137 0.92 -6.98 -10.87
N ALA A 138 -0.38 -6.68 -10.93
CA ALA A 138 -0.92 -5.35 -10.63
C ALA A 138 -0.71 -4.99 -9.16
N THR A 139 -0.99 -5.91 -8.24
CA THR A 139 -0.76 -5.70 -6.79
C THR A 139 0.72 -5.52 -6.47
N LYS A 140 1.61 -6.32 -7.07
CA LYS A 140 3.06 -6.12 -6.95
C LYS A 140 3.49 -4.74 -7.46
N LYS A 141 3.07 -4.36 -8.67
CA LYS A 141 3.42 -3.07 -9.29
C LYS A 141 2.84 -1.88 -8.53
N LEU A 142 1.66 -2.03 -7.94
CA LEU A 142 1.03 -1.03 -7.08
C LEU A 142 1.84 -0.84 -5.80
N SER A 143 2.25 -1.95 -5.16
CA SER A 143 3.12 -1.92 -3.98
C SER A 143 4.46 -1.22 -4.25
N GLU A 144 5.04 -1.38 -5.45
CA GLU A 144 6.29 -0.73 -5.83
C GLU A 144 6.14 0.77 -6.16
N ARG A 145 4.94 1.22 -6.56
CA ARG A 145 4.68 2.60 -7.02
C ARG A 145 4.14 3.54 -5.96
N ILE A 146 3.55 3.01 -4.87
CA ILE A 146 3.02 3.85 -3.80
C ILE A 146 4.19 4.53 -3.08
N LYS A 147 4.37 5.83 -3.34
CA LYS A 147 5.23 6.69 -2.53
C LYS A 147 4.49 7.00 -1.23
N PRO A 148 5.01 6.61 -0.06
CA PRO A 148 4.35 6.92 1.19
C PRO A 148 4.30 8.45 1.34
N LYS A 149 3.10 8.96 1.54
CA LYS A 149 2.83 10.37 1.83
C LYS A 149 2.17 10.54 3.20
N SER A 150 1.70 9.44 3.77
CA SER A 150 1.06 9.33 5.08
C SER A 150 1.20 7.91 5.61
N GLU A 151 1.26 7.73 6.93
CA GLU A 151 1.40 6.41 7.59
C GLU A 151 0.31 5.41 7.15
N PHE A 152 -0.92 5.90 6.95
CA PHE A 152 -2.03 5.08 6.46
C PHE A 152 -1.80 4.55 5.04
N SER A 153 -1.19 5.35 4.16
CA SER A 153 -0.85 4.93 2.80
C SER A 153 0.23 3.84 2.80
N THR A 154 1.17 3.90 3.73
CA THR A 154 2.23 2.89 3.90
C THR A 154 1.66 1.57 4.38
N LEU A 155 0.75 1.63 5.36
CA LEU A 155 0.11 0.45 5.92
C LEU A 155 -0.83 -0.22 4.91
N ALA A 156 -1.59 0.56 4.14
CA ALA A 156 -2.41 0.07 3.04
C ALA A 156 -1.58 -0.58 1.92
N ALA A 157 -0.44 0.03 1.55
CA ALA A 157 0.47 -0.53 0.54
C ALA A 157 1.03 -1.90 0.93
N ILE A 158 1.16 -2.19 2.23
CA ILE A 158 1.66 -3.47 2.73
C ILE A 158 0.52 -4.47 2.95
N ALA A 159 -0.57 -4.05 3.58
CA ALA A 159 -1.66 -4.94 3.99
C ALA A 159 -2.47 -5.46 2.80
N VAL A 160 -2.75 -4.60 1.80
CA VAL A 160 -3.59 -4.97 0.66
C VAL A 160 -2.99 -6.12 -0.15
N PRO A 161 -1.71 -6.07 -0.61
CA PRO A 161 -1.10 -7.20 -1.33
C PRO A 161 -1.10 -8.49 -0.50
N ILE A 162 -0.79 -8.39 0.80
CA ILE A 162 -0.75 -9.56 1.69
C ILE A 162 -2.14 -10.20 1.78
N SER A 163 -3.20 -9.41 1.99
CA SER A 163 -4.57 -9.94 2.05
C SER A 163 -4.99 -10.64 0.77
N VAL A 164 -4.61 -10.10 -0.39
CA VAL A 164 -4.91 -10.68 -1.70
C VAL A 164 -4.16 -12.00 -1.86
N TYR A 165 -2.87 -12.04 -1.54
CA TYR A 165 -2.06 -13.25 -1.62
C TYR A 165 -2.59 -14.36 -0.70
N VAL A 166 -2.93 -14.04 0.56
CA VAL A 166 -3.50 -15.02 1.50
C VAL A 166 -4.83 -15.58 1.01
N ALA A 167 -5.72 -14.72 0.49
CA ALA A 167 -7.00 -15.18 -0.06
C ALA A 167 -6.81 -16.16 -1.23
N ILE A 168 -5.90 -15.83 -2.16
CA ILE A 168 -5.57 -16.70 -3.29
C ILE A 168 -5.00 -18.03 -2.79
N ILE A 169 -4.08 -18.01 -1.82
CA ILE A 169 -3.49 -19.22 -1.24
C ILE A 169 -4.58 -20.14 -0.66
N ILE A 170 -5.54 -19.60 0.11
CA ILE A 170 -6.61 -20.41 0.72
C ILE A 170 -7.46 -21.08 -0.37
N ILE A 171 -7.86 -20.32 -1.39
CA ILE A 171 -8.69 -20.81 -2.49
C ILE A 171 -7.94 -21.92 -3.26
N TYR A 172 -6.68 -21.69 -3.63
CA TYR A 172 -5.91 -22.64 -4.42
C TYR A 172 -5.45 -23.85 -3.60
N ALA A 173 -5.15 -23.70 -2.30
CA ALA A 173 -4.81 -24.83 -1.44
C ALA A 173 -5.99 -25.81 -1.33
N TYR A 174 -7.21 -25.31 -1.20
CA TYR A 174 -8.41 -26.14 -1.21
C TYR A 174 -8.61 -26.84 -2.56
N SER A 175 -8.43 -26.11 -3.67
CA SER A 175 -8.50 -26.70 -5.02
C SER A 175 -7.47 -27.80 -5.23
N ILE A 176 -6.21 -27.57 -4.87
CA ILE A 176 -5.13 -28.55 -4.97
C ILE A 176 -5.41 -29.78 -4.10
N ALA A 177 -5.89 -29.60 -2.87
CA ALA A 177 -6.25 -30.72 -2.00
C ALA A 177 -7.34 -31.60 -2.64
N ASN A 178 -8.36 -30.99 -3.25
CA ASN A 178 -9.38 -31.73 -4.00
C ASN A 178 -8.79 -32.48 -5.20
N TRP A 179 -7.92 -31.84 -5.98
CA TRP A 179 -7.24 -32.50 -7.11
C TRP A 179 -6.38 -33.68 -6.67
N LEU A 180 -5.65 -33.55 -5.55
CA LEU A 180 -4.86 -34.65 -5.00
C LEU A 180 -5.73 -35.82 -4.57
N LEU A 181 -6.91 -35.58 -3.98
CA LEU A 181 -7.87 -36.64 -3.64
C LEU A 181 -8.44 -37.34 -4.88
N ILE A 182 -8.63 -36.63 -6.00
CA ILE A 182 -9.13 -37.21 -7.25
C ILE A 182 -8.04 -38.01 -7.98
N ILE A 183 -6.79 -37.57 -7.89
CA ILE A 183 -5.65 -38.16 -8.62
C ILE A 183 -5.02 -39.34 -7.84
N ALA A 184 -5.09 -39.32 -6.51
CA ALA A 184 -4.65 -40.41 -5.64
C ALA A 184 -5.75 -41.50 -5.60
N PRO A 185 -5.55 -42.65 -6.28
CA PRO A 185 -6.50 -43.75 -6.30
C PRO A 185 -6.62 -44.45 -4.94
#